data_AF-A0A939H7Y3-F1
#
_entry.id   AF-A0A939H7Y3-F1
#
_cell.length_a   1.000
_cell.length_b   1.000
_cell.length_c   1.000
_cell.angle_alpha   90.00
_cell.angle_beta   90.00
_cell.angle_gamma   90.00
#
_symmetry.space_group_name_H-M   'P 1'
#
loop_
_entity.id
_entity.type
_entity.pdbx_description
1 polymer ?
#
loop_
_entity_poly.entity_id
_entity_poly.type
_entity_poly.pdbx_seq_one_letter_code
_entity_poly.pdbx_strand_id
1 'polypeptide(L)'
;MNTTGNDDYMKRRMNWLGAAVLLLLFLNILLGFFAYRKDTSFKVEDTRFHLVSREEGDRVFKDQDGELLTVIIEEPDKNQVSFATRYTVEYGEKEFRVESDDFFEKGYRISENGEEVYVEAISESRWFESDEGIATRNHGRMEDLPFDVQMIYGLEDAVSSMGDSMVEANVVIVLILLLLSALGVFLILFPELAWKLEHFLWVEGGEPSELYLSVHRMAGGLILFLVLGMHLARVL
;
A
#
# COMPACT_ATOMS: atom_id res chain seq x y z
N MET A 1 8.43 39.25 38.25
CA MET A 1 9.18 38.16 37.60
C MET A 1 8.48 37.87 36.27
N ASN A 2 9.18 37.98 35.14
CA ASN A 2 8.64 38.13 33.78
C ASN A 2 7.69 36.99 33.34
N THR A 3 6.37 37.19 33.43
CA THR A 3 5.37 36.29 32.85
C THR A 3 5.19 36.51 31.34
N THR A 4 5.34 37.75 30.87
CA THR A 4 5.14 38.14 29.46
C THR A 4 6.14 37.53 28.48
N GLY A 5 7.39 37.29 28.91
CA GLY A 5 8.42 36.67 28.07
C GLY A 5 8.24 35.15 27.88
N ASN A 6 7.67 34.47 28.89
CA ASN A 6 7.42 33.03 28.82
C ASN A 6 6.19 32.71 27.96
N ASP A 7 5.16 33.56 28.03
CA ASP A 7 3.94 33.40 27.24
C ASP A 7 4.20 33.59 25.73
N ASP A 8 5.00 34.58 25.34
CA ASP A 8 5.33 34.81 23.93
C ASP A 8 6.23 33.70 23.36
N TYR A 9 7.14 33.15 24.19
CA TYR A 9 7.98 32.01 23.84
C TYR A 9 7.16 30.73 23.62
N MET A 10 6.26 30.40 24.55
CA MET A 10 5.38 29.24 24.44
C MET A 10 4.41 29.36 23.25
N LYS A 11 3.87 30.55 23.01
CA LYS A 11 3.02 30.82 21.84
C LYS A 11 3.76 30.60 20.52
N ARG A 12 5.02 31.03 20.42
CA ARG A 12 5.86 30.76 19.23
C ARG A 12 6.11 29.27 19.03
N ARG A 13 6.47 28.51 20.07
CA ARG A 13 6.66 27.05 19.97
C ARG A 13 5.37 26.35 19.53
N MET A 14 4.23 26.80 20.03
CA MET A 14 2.93 26.22 19.69
C MET A 14 2.53 26.53 18.24
N ASN A 15 2.87 27.72 17.73
CA ASN A 15 2.70 28.04 16.30
C ASN A 15 3.61 27.16 15.42
N TRP A 16 4.87 26.96 15.80
CA TRP A 16 5.79 26.08 15.08
C TRP A 16 5.36 24.61 15.11
N LEU A 17 4.82 24.14 16.24
CA LEU A 17 4.18 22.83 16.34
C LEU A 17 3.03 22.71 15.35
N GLY A 18 2.11 23.68 15.37
CA GLY A 18 0.97 23.70 14.46
C GLY A 18 1.41 23.66 12.99
N ALA A 19 2.39 24.48 12.61
CA ALA A 19 2.94 24.50 11.26
C ALA A 19 3.61 23.17 10.88
N ALA A 20 4.40 22.58 11.78
CA ALA A 20 5.06 21.29 11.55
C ALA A 20 4.05 20.15 11.40
N VAL A 21 3.02 20.10 12.26
CA VAL A 21 1.94 19.10 12.18
C VAL A 21 1.15 19.25 10.87
N LEU A 22 0.81 20.48 10.47
CA LEU A 22 0.12 20.73 9.19
C LEU A 22 0.97 20.32 7.99
N LEU A 23 2.26 20.61 7.99
CA LEU A 23 3.18 20.18 6.94
C LEU A 23 3.28 18.66 6.88
N LEU A 24 3.41 17.99 8.02
CA LEU A 24 3.45 16.54 8.10
C LEU A 24 2.14 15.90 7.66
N LEU A 25 1.00 16.50 7.99
CA LEU A 25 -0.32 16.06 7.54
C LEU A 25 -0.42 16.15 6.02
N PHE A 26 -0.04 17.29 5.43
CA PHE A 26 -0.02 17.45 3.98
C PHE A 26 0.91 16.42 3.31
N LEU A 27 2.11 16.24 3.86
CA LEU A 27 3.09 15.29 3.31
C LEU A 27 2.60 13.83 3.41
N ASN A 28 2.00 13.44 4.53
CA ASN A 28 1.44 12.11 4.72
C ASN A 28 0.33 11.80 3.70
N ILE A 29 -0.59 12.76 3.48
CA ILE A 29 -1.67 12.62 2.50
C ILE A 29 -1.08 12.53 1.09
N LEU A 30 -0.12 13.39 0.75
CA LEU A 30 0.51 13.42 -0.56
C LEU A 30 1.23 12.10 -0.86
N LEU A 31 2.01 11.57 0.09
CA LEU A 31 2.72 10.30 -0.04
C LEU A 31 1.76 9.12 -0.10
N GLY A 32 0.67 9.15 0.69
CA GLY A 32 -0.40 8.15 0.62
C GLY A 32 -1.07 8.12 -0.76
N PHE A 33 -1.30 9.29 -1.36
CA PHE A 33 -1.83 9.40 -2.72
C PHE A 33 -0.87 8.80 -3.77
N PHE A 34 0.43 9.06 -3.66
CA PHE A 34 1.42 8.46 -4.57
C PHE A 34 1.51 6.95 -4.43
N ALA A 35 1.51 6.42 -3.20
CA ALA A 35 1.48 4.98 -2.96
C ALA A 35 0.21 4.36 -3.56
N TYR A 36 -0.96 4.94 -3.27
CA TYR A 36 -2.23 4.49 -3.84
C TYR A 36 -2.22 4.47 -5.38
N ARG A 37 -1.70 5.52 -6.01
CA ARG A 37 -1.61 5.61 -7.48
C ARG A 37 -0.66 4.57 -8.07
N LYS A 38 0.42 4.23 -7.37
CA LYS A 38 1.34 3.16 -7.75
C LYS A 38 0.65 1.80 -7.69
N ASP A 39 0.02 1.49 -6.56
CA ASP A 39 -0.64 0.22 -6.29
C ASP A 39 -1.86 -0.02 -7.21
N THR A 40 -2.43 1.04 -7.78
CA THR A 40 -3.56 0.98 -8.73
C THR A 40 -3.14 1.02 -10.20
N SER A 41 -1.87 0.74 -10.48
CA SER A 41 -1.33 0.73 -11.84
C SER A 41 -0.37 -0.42 -12.05
N PHE A 42 -0.33 -0.94 -13.28
CA PHE A 42 0.69 -1.88 -13.70
C PHE A 42 1.30 -1.42 -15.03
N LYS A 43 2.49 -1.93 -15.32
CA LYS A 43 3.23 -1.60 -16.53
C LYS A 43 3.64 -2.90 -17.24
N VAL A 44 3.40 -2.94 -18.55
CA VAL A 44 3.78 -4.04 -19.44
C VAL A 44 4.58 -3.41 -20.57
N GLU A 45 5.82 -3.86 -20.76
CA GLU A 45 6.77 -3.28 -21.73
C GLU A 45 6.90 -1.74 -21.61
N ASP A 46 6.27 -0.97 -22.51
CA ASP A 46 6.21 0.49 -22.47
C ASP A 46 4.79 1.05 -22.27
N THR A 47 3.79 0.18 -22.06
CA THR A 47 2.40 0.54 -21.83
C THR A 47 2.06 0.50 -20.35
N ARG A 48 1.49 1.59 -19.83
CA ARG A 48 1.06 1.68 -18.43
C ARG A 48 -0.46 1.70 -18.35
N PHE A 49 -1.00 0.85 -17.49
CA PHE A 49 -2.42 0.73 -17.21
C PHE A 49 -2.73 1.32 -15.85
N HIS A 50 -3.78 2.13 -15.76
CA HIS A 50 -4.26 2.76 -14.53
C HIS A 50 -5.69 2.34 -14.25
N LEU A 51 -5.99 1.92 -13.03
CA LEU A 51 -7.37 1.67 -12.62
C LEU A 51 -8.17 2.97 -12.69
N VAL A 52 -9.32 2.95 -13.37
CA VAL A 52 -10.24 4.07 -13.54
C VAL A 52 -11.56 3.82 -12.83
N SER A 53 -12.05 2.58 -12.83
CA SER A 53 -13.31 2.23 -12.17
C SER A 53 -13.25 0.87 -11.48
N ARG A 54 -14.00 0.76 -10.38
CA ARG A 54 -14.29 -0.46 -9.63
C ARG A 54 -15.79 -0.44 -9.34
N GLU A 55 -16.58 -1.01 -10.24
CA GLU A 55 -18.01 -1.25 -10.02
C GLU A 55 -18.19 -2.69 -9.50
N GLU A 56 -19.35 -3.01 -8.91
CA GLU A 56 -19.58 -4.35 -8.33
C GLU A 56 -19.43 -5.45 -9.39
N GLY A 57 -18.29 -6.15 -9.38
CA GLY A 57 -17.97 -7.26 -10.29
C GLY A 57 -16.99 -6.90 -11.41
N ASP A 58 -16.90 -5.62 -11.78
CA ASP A 58 -16.13 -5.17 -12.93
C ASP A 58 -15.00 -4.22 -12.55
N ARG A 59 -13.84 -4.39 -13.18
CA ARG A 59 -12.68 -3.49 -13.01
C ARG A 59 -12.29 -2.91 -14.35
N VAL A 60 -12.15 -1.58 -14.41
CA VAL A 60 -11.77 -0.90 -15.65
C VAL A 60 -10.43 -0.23 -15.46
N PHE A 61 -9.48 -0.62 -16.29
CA PHE A 61 -8.19 0.03 -16.44
C PHE A 61 -8.17 0.86 -17.72
N LYS A 62 -7.28 1.85 -17.76
CA LYS A 62 -7.06 2.69 -18.92
C LYS A 62 -5.58 2.80 -19.18
N ASP A 63 -5.20 2.64 -20.43
CA ASP A 63 -3.82 2.80 -20.84
C ASP A 63 -3.43 4.27 -21.06
N GLN A 64 -2.20 4.49 -21.55
CA GLN A 64 -1.66 5.82 -21.81
C GLN A 64 -2.27 6.51 -23.03
N ASP A 65 -2.77 5.75 -24.01
CA ASP A 65 -3.40 6.25 -25.23
C ASP A 65 -4.91 6.47 -25.06
N GLY A 66 -5.44 5.97 -23.94
CA GLY A 66 -6.80 6.16 -23.48
C GLY A 66 -7.75 5.01 -23.80
N GLU A 67 -7.21 3.88 -24.27
CA GLU A 67 -7.94 2.64 -24.49
C GLU A 67 -8.28 1.98 -23.15
N LEU A 68 -9.46 1.36 -23.10
CA LEU A 68 -9.99 0.74 -21.89
C LEU A 68 -9.67 -0.75 -21.89
N LEU A 69 -9.22 -1.24 -20.75
CA LEU A 69 -9.10 -2.65 -20.42
C LEU A 69 -10.16 -2.96 -19.37
N THR A 70 -11.20 -3.69 -19.77
CA THR A 70 -12.33 -4.04 -18.92
C THR A 70 -12.18 -5.46 -18.42
N VAL A 71 -12.33 -5.69 -17.12
CA VAL A 71 -12.25 -7.00 -16.48
C VAL A 71 -13.62 -7.34 -15.93
N ILE A 72 -14.19 -8.44 -16.40
CA ILE A 72 -15.50 -8.96 -16.03
C ILE A 72 -15.29 -10.24 -15.22
N ILE A 73 -15.62 -10.22 -13.94
CA ILE A 73 -15.43 -11.38 -13.06
C ILE A 73 -16.64 -12.32 -13.20
N GLU A 74 -16.42 -13.51 -13.77
CA GLU A 74 -17.48 -14.51 -13.98
C GLU A 74 -17.66 -15.41 -12.74
N GLU A 75 -16.55 -15.89 -12.18
CA GLU A 75 -16.53 -16.74 -10.98
C GLU A 75 -15.55 -16.14 -9.95
N PRO A 76 -16.06 -15.42 -8.93
CA PRO A 76 -15.24 -14.60 -8.03
C PRO A 76 -14.45 -15.41 -6.98
N ASP A 77 -14.60 -16.73 -6.96
CA ASP A 77 -13.90 -17.60 -6.02
C ASP A 77 -12.39 -17.50 -6.23
N LYS A 78 -11.69 -16.97 -5.22
CA LYS A 78 -10.24 -16.81 -5.21
C LYS A 78 -9.56 -18.17 -5.02
N ASN A 79 -8.43 -18.38 -5.69
CA ASN A 79 -7.60 -19.56 -5.50
C ASN A 79 -6.12 -19.17 -5.34
N GLN A 80 -5.23 -20.16 -5.24
CA GLN A 80 -3.81 -19.90 -4.96
C GLN A 80 -3.03 -19.28 -6.15
N VAL A 81 -3.61 -19.28 -7.37
CA VAL A 81 -2.90 -18.84 -8.59
C VAL A 81 -3.51 -17.63 -9.28
N SER A 82 -4.73 -17.24 -8.90
CA SER A 82 -5.53 -16.20 -9.54
C SER A 82 -6.45 -15.48 -8.56
N PHE A 83 -6.75 -14.20 -8.82
CA PHE A 83 -7.73 -13.44 -8.04
C PHE A 83 -9.19 -13.88 -8.25
N ALA A 84 -9.46 -14.69 -9.26
CA ALA A 84 -10.78 -15.26 -9.56
C ALA A 84 -10.61 -16.58 -10.32
N THR A 85 -11.49 -17.55 -10.06
CA THR A 85 -11.48 -18.84 -10.77
C THR A 85 -11.67 -18.65 -12.27
N ARG A 86 -12.53 -17.71 -12.65
CA ARG A 86 -12.76 -17.32 -14.05
C ARG A 86 -13.09 -15.84 -14.20
N TYR A 87 -12.49 -15.21 -15.21
CA TYR A 87 -12.81 -13.86 -15.61
C TYR A 87 -12.50 -13.62 -17.09
N THR A 88 -13.08 -12.57 -17.65
CA THR A 88 -12.85 -12.13 -19.03
C THR A 88 -12.24 -10.73 -19.03
N VAL A 89 -11.30 -10.48 -19.94
CA VAL A 89 -10.63 -9.20 -20.13
C VAL A 89 -10.85 -8.73 -21.56
N GLU A 90 -11.46 -7.57 -21.71
CA GLU A 90 -11.65 -6.91 -23.01
C GLU A 90 -10.62 -5.79 -23.15
N TYR A 91 -9.81 -5.82 -24.21
CA TYR A 91 -8.87 -4.75 -24.54
C TYR A 91 -8.81 -4.56 -26.05
N GLY A 92 -9.27 -3.41 -26.54
CA GLY A 92 -9.43 -3.14 -27.96
C GLY A 92 -10.44 -4.06 -28.64
N GLU A 93 -10.00 -4.74 -29.71
CA GLU A 93 -10.81 -5.73 -30.43
C GLU A 93 -10.63 -7.16 -29.88
N LYS A 94 -9.84 -7.33 -28.81
CA LYS A 94 -9.51 -8.64 -28.25
C LYS A 94 -10.29 -8.92 -26.98
N GLU A 95 -10.78 -10.14 -26.88
CA GLU A 95 -11.36 -10.73 -25.67
C GLU A 95 -10.44 -11.83 -25.15
N PHE A 96 -10.00 -11.73 -23.91
CA PHE A 96 -9.20 -12.75 -23.24
C PHE A 96 -10.02 -13.41 -22.14
N ARG A 97 -10.21 -14.73 -22.22
CA ARG A 97 -10.82 -15.53 -21.16
C ARG A 97 -9.72 -16.18 -20.34
N VAL A 98 -9.75 -15.97 -19.03
CA VAL A 98 -8.79 -16.56 -18.10
C VAL A 98 -9.50 -17.56 -17.21
N GLU A 99 -8.90 -18.75 -17.12
CA GLU A 99 -9.44 -19.87 -16.35
C GLU A 99 -8.35 -20.50 -15.47
N SER A 100 -8.70 -20.68 -14.20
CA SER A 100 -7.83 -21.30 -13.19
C SER A 100 -8.56 -22.38 -12.40
N ASP A 101 -9.64 -22.92 -12.95
CA ASP A 101 -10.33 -24.10 -12.41
C ASP A 101 -9.43 -25.34 -12.51
N ASP A 102 -9.43 -26.17 -11.46
CA ASP A 102 -8.61 -27.38 -11.35
C ASP A 102 -7.14 -27.17 -11.75
N PHE A 103 -6.54 -26.05 -11.35
CA PHE A 103 -5.26 -25.57 -11.86
C PHE A 103 -4.08 -26.57 -11.74
N PHE A 104 -4.15 -27.57 -10.86
CA PHE A 104 -3.16 -28.65 -10.79
C PHE A 104 -3.25 -29.65 -11.96
N GLU A 105 -4.45 -29.95 -12.46
CA GLU A 105 -4.65 -30.87 -13.58
C GLU A 105 -4.65 -30.15 -14.93
N LYS A 106 -5.24 -28.96 -14.91
CA LYS A 106 -5.72 -28.25 -16.08
C LYS A 106 -4.88 -27.02 -16.42
N GLY A 107 -3.98 -26.63 -15.50
CA GLY A 107 -3.14 -25.44 -15.61
C GLY A 107 -3.90 -24.13 -15.45
N TYR A 108 -3.14 -23.02 -15.49
CA TYR A 108 -3.68 -21.69 -15.67
C TYR A 108 -3.77 -21.40 -17.17
N ARG A 109 -4.96 -21.09 -17.68
CA ARG A 109 -5.24 -20.98 -19.11
C ARG A 109 -5.67 -19.57 -19.49
N ILE A 110 -5.18 -19.11 -20.64
CA ILE A 110 -5.60 -17.87 -21.28
C ILE A 110 -6.02 -18.21 -22.70
N SER A 111 -7.24 -17.82 -23.06
CA SER A 111 -7.78 -17.93 -24.41
C SER A 111 -8.04 -16.56 -24.99
N GLU A 112 -7.66 -16.32 -26.24
CA GLU A 112 -7.93 -15.08 -26.98
C GLU A 112 -9.03 -15.36 -28.03
N ASN A 113 -10.13 -14.60 -27.98
CA ASN A 113 -11.27 -14.72 -28.89
C ASN A 113 -11.81 -16.17 -29.03
N GLY A 114 -11.73 -16.94 -27.93
CA GLY A 114 -12.16 -18.34 -27.86
C GLY A 114 -11.11 -19.39 -28.27
N GLU A 115 -9.91 -19.00 -28.70
CA GLU A 115 -8.79 -19.91 -28.97
C GLU A 115 -7.81 -19.91 -27.80
N GLU A 116 -7.41 -21.09 -27.32
CA GLU A 116 -6.41 -21.21 -26.26
C GLU A 116 -5.03 -20.77 -26.76
N VAL A 117 -4.52 -19.65 -26.22
CA VAL A 117 -3.25 -19.05 -26.65
C VAL A 117 -2.11 -19.31 -25.66
N TYR A 118 -2.44 -19.64 -24.41
CA TYR A 118 -1.44 -19.89 -23.38
C TYR A 118 -1.95 -20.83 -22.29
N VAL A 119 -1.12 -21.81 -21.93
CA VAL A 119 -1.35 -22.73 -20.81
C VAL A 119 -0.09 -22.80 -19.97
N GLU A 120 -0.23 -22.51 -18.68
CA GLU A 120 0.82 -22.63 -17.69
C GLU A 120 0.54 -23.84 -16.78
N ALA A 121 1.51 -24.76 -16.72
CA ALA A 121 1.47 -25.86 -15.77
C ALA A 121 1.75 -25.36 -14.35
N ILE A 122 0.88 -25.71 -13.40
CA ILE A 122 1.06 -25.35 -12.00
C ILE A 122 1.72 -26.49 -11.25
N SER A 123 2.77 -26.15 -10.50
CA SER A 123 3.49 -27.12 -9.67
C SER A 123 3.07 -27.01 -8.21
N GLU A 124 2.97 -28.15 -7.52
CA GLU A 124 2.77 -28.19 -6.08
C GLU A 124 4.12 -28.25 -5.37
N SER A 125 4.37 -27.30 -4.47
CA SER A 125 5.54 -27.35 -3.59
C SER A 125 5.12 -27.64 -2.15
N ARG A 126 5.70 -28.70 -1.57
CA ARG A 126 5.49 -29.10 -0.17
C ARG A 126 6.76 -28.88 0.62
N TRP A 127 7.00 -27.62 0.97
CA TRP A 127 8.13 -27.23 1.81
C TRP A 127 7.83 -27.40 3.30
N PHE A 128 6.55 -27.47 3.68
CA PHE A 128 6.09 -27.66 5.05
C PHE A 128 5.18 -28.89 5.16
N GLU A 129 5.12 -29.51 6.34
CA GLU A 129 4.09 -30.52 6.71
C GLU A 129 2.69 -29.87 6.86
N SER A 130 2.34 -28.92 6.00
CA SER A 130 0.96 -28.47 5.87
C SER A 130 0.20 -29.46 4.99
N ASP A 131 -1.05 -29.77 5.37
CA ASP A 131 -1.93 -30.64 4.58
C ASP A 131 -2.27 -30.05 3.20
N GLU A 132 -2.02 -28.75 3.00
CA GLU A 132 -2.18 -28.05 1.72
C GLU A 132 -0.81 -27.70 1.14
N GLY A 133 -0.54 -28.17 -0.09
CA GLY A 133 0.63 -27.74 -0.86
C GLY A 133 0.45 -26.34 -1.43
N ILE A 134 1.58 -25.68 -1.67
CA ILE A 134 1.61 -24.32 -2.23
C ILE A 134 1.70 -24.42 -3.75
N ALA A 135 0.67 -23.91 -4.43
CA ALA A 135 0.63 -23.79 -5.88
C ALA A 135 1.67 -22.78 -6.36
N THR A 136 2.53 -23.19 -7.29
CA THR A 136 3.59 -22.34 -7.84
C THR A 136 3.43 -22.24 -9.34
N ARG A 137 3.24 -21.00 -9.81
CA ARG A 137 3.25 -20.60 -11.22
C ARG A 137 4.69 -20.63 -11.75
N ASN A 138 4.90 -21.20 -12.92
CA ASN A 138 6.20 -21.36 -13.54
C ASN A 138 6.17 -20.95 -15.02
N HIS A 139 6.02 -19.65 -15.26
CA HIS A 139 5.94 -19.04 -16.59
C HIS A 139 7.30 -18.68 -17.20
N GLY A 140 8.41 -19.01 -16.52
CA GLY A 140 9.75 -18.58 -16.95
C GLY A 140 9.98 -17.08 -16.78
N ARG A 141 10.76 -16.45 -17.67
CA ARG A 141 11.00 -15.01 -17.62
C ARG A 141 9.81 -14.28 -18.23
N MET A 142 9.33 -13.26 -17.52
CA MET A 142 8.19 -12.45 -17.94
C MET A 142 8.38 -11.81 -19.34
N GLU A 143 9.61 -11.38 -19.63
CA GLU A 143 10.04 -10.72 -20.87
C GLU A 143 9.94 -11.64 -22.11
N ASP A 144 9.89 -12.96 -21.91
CA ASP A 144 9.82 -13.93 -23.00
C ASP A 144 8.37 -14.25 -23.43
N LEU A 145 7.38 -13.76 -22.67
CA LEU A 145 5.96 -14.00 -22.93
C LEU A 145 5.39 -12.99 -23.94
N PRO A 146 4.35 -13.34 -24.73
CA PRO A 146 3.64 -12.38 -25.56
C PRO A 146 3.07 -11.22 -24.73
N PHE A 147 3.01 -10.02 -25.32
CA PHE A 147 2.47 -8.82 -24.66
C PHE A 147 1.12 -9.07 -23.99
N ASP A 148 0.20 -9.75 -24.68
CA ASP A 148 -1.15 -10.04 -24.17
C ASP A 148 -1.12 -10.90 -22.90
N VAL A 149 -0.26 -11.92 -22.89
CA VAL A 149 -0.05 -12.76 -21.71
C VAL A 149 0.57 -11.94 -20.60
N GLN A 150 1.59 -11.12 -20.91
CA GLN A 150 2.21 -10.24 -19.92
C GLN A 150 1.21 -9.28 -19.27
N MET A 151 0.27 -8.76 -20.06
CA MET A 151 -0.80 -7.90 -19.62
C MET A 151 -1.73 -8.59 -18.62
N ILE A 152 -2.12 -9.84 -18.89
CA ILE A 152 -2.95 -10.63 -17.97
C ILE A 152 -2.23 -10.86 -16.63
N TYR A 153 -0.94 -11.19 -16.63
CA TYR A 153 -0.18 -11.31 -15.37
C TYR A 153 0.00 -9.98 -14.64
N GLY A 154 0.25 -8.89 -15.37
CA GLY A 154 0.31 -7.55 -14.78
C GLY A 154 -1.01 -7.16 -14.13
N LEU A 155 -2.12 -7.53 -14.77
CA LEU A 155 -3.46 -7.39 -14.22
C LEU A 155 -3.65 -8.26 -12.96
N GLU A 156 -3.27 -9.53 -12.99
CA GLU A 156 -3.35 -10.45 -11.84
C GLU A 156 -2.65 -9.88 -10.60
N ASP A 157 -1.41 -9.41 -10.77
CA ASP A 157 -0.62 -8.82 -9.69
C ASP A 157 -1.27 -7.53 -9.17
N ALA A 158 -1.71 -6.66 -10.08
CA ALA A 158 -2.38 -5.41 -9.73
C ALA A 158 -3.71 -5.67 -9.00
N VAL A 159 -4.52 -6.61 -9.47
CA VAL A 159 -5.83 -6.92 -8.90
C VAL A 159 -5.70 -7.63 -7.55
N SER A 160 -4.75 -8.56 -7.44
CA SER A 160 -4.46 -9.31 -6.21
C SER A 160 -3.90 -8.41 -5.12
N SER A 161 -3.02 -7.47 -5.48
CA SER A 161 -2.53 -6.44 -4.55
C SER A 161 -3.63 -5.46 -4.13
N MET A 162 -4.55 -5.11 -5.05
CA MET A 162 -5.73 -4.25 -4.82
C MET A 162 -6.88 -4.88 -4.02
N GLY A 163 -6.61 -5.79 -3.07
CA GLY A 163 -7.61 -6.47 -2.24
C GLY A 163 -8.72 -5.53 -1.71
N ASP A 164 -9.91 -6.07 -1.45
CA ASP A 164 -11.12 -5.28 -1.10
C ASP A 164 -10.91 -4.31 0.09
N SER A 165 -9.96 -4.63 0.99
CA SER A 165 -9.57 -3.81 2.13
C SER A 165 -8.42 -2.84 1.88
N MET A 166 -7.85 -2.75 0.67
CA MET A 166 -6.62 -1.98 0.43
C MET A 166 -6.81 -0.47 0.62
N VAL A 167 -7.97 0.08 0.23
CA VAL A 167 -8.30 1.49 0.51
C VAL A 167 -8.38 1.72 2.01
N GLU A 168 -9.06 0.84 2.74
CA GLU A 168 -9.20 0.93 4.20
C GLU A 168 -7.85 0.79 4.90
N ALA A 169 -7.04 -0.20 4.50
CA ALA A 169 -5.70 -0.43 5.02
C ALA A 169 -4.78 0.77 4.75
N ASN A 170 -4.86 1.37 3.56
CA ASN A 170 -4.09 2.56 3.21
C ASN A 170 -4.50 3.77 4.06
N VAL A 171 -5.80 3.99 4.27
CA VAL A 171 -6.30 5.05 5.15
C VAL A 171 -5.82 4.82 6.58
N VAL A 172 -5.96 3.61 7.11
CA VAL A 172 -5.51 3.25 8.46
C VAL A 172 -4.01 3.49 8.63
N ILE A 173 -3.19 3.07 7.67
CA ILE A 173 -1.74 3.27 7.75
C ILE A 173 -1.39 4.77 7.69
N VAL A 174 -2.02 5.55 6.81
CA VAL A 174 -1.80 7.01 6.75
C VAL A 174 -2.17 7.67 8.09
N LEU A 175 -3.25 7.24 8.75
CA LEU A 175 -3.63 7.74 10.07
C LEU A 175 -2.62 7.36 11.16
N ILE A 176 -2.10 6.13 11.14
CA ILE A 176 -1.06 5.68 12.08
C ILE A 176 0.22 6.50 11.89
N LEU A 177 0.67 6.69 10.65
CA LEU A 177 1.87 7.47 10.34
C LEU A 177 1.70 8.95 10.72
N LEU A 178 0.50 9.50 10.55
CA LEU A 178 0.15 10.85 11.02
C LEU A 178 0.24 10.95 12.55
N LEU A 179 -0.32 9.98 13.27
CA LEU A 179 -0.28 9.97 14.74
C LEU A 179 1.16 9.86 15.27
N LEU A 180 1.96 8.97 14.67
CA LEU A 180 3.38 8.82 15.00
C LEU A 180 4.17 10.09 14.68
N SER A 181 3.88 10.74 13.55
CA SER A 181 4.49 12.03 13.19
C SER A 181 4.18 13.10 14.23
N ALA A 182 2.91 13.22 14.63
CA ALA A 182 2.48 14.18 15.65
C ALA A 182 3.15 13.90 17.00
N LEU A 183 3.23 12.62 17.40
CA LEU A 183 3.93 12.20 18.61
C LEU A 183 5.42 12.54 18.56
N GLY A 184 6.09 12.27 17.43
CA GLY A 184 7.51 12.58 17.24
C GLY A 184 7.81 14.07 17.39
N VAL A 185 7.00 14.94 16.77
CA VAL A 185 7.13 16.39 16.92
C VAL A 185 6.79 16.84 18.34
N PHE A 186 5.75 16.27 18.97
CA PHE A 186 5.38 16.58 20.35
C PHE A 186 6.53 16.30 21.33
N LEU A 187 7.21 15.16 21.19
CA LEU A 187 8.35 14.81 22.03
C LEU A 187 9.57 15.73 21.85
N ILE A 188 9.77 16.27 20.63
CA ILE A 188 10.85 17.23 20.35
C ILE A 188 10.51 18.62 20.92
N LEU A 189 9.29 19.09 20.66
CA LEU A 189 8.89 20.47 20.96
C LEU A 189 8.35 20.65 22.37
N PHE A 190 7.86 19.61 23.04
CA PHE A 190 7.30 19.69 24.40
C PHE A 190 7.67 18.49 25.29
N PRO A 191 8.96 18.14 25.42
CA PRO A 191 9.39 17.07 26.33
C PRO A 191 9.02 17.37 27.79
N GLU A 192 8.91 18.64 28.17
CA GLU A 192 8.48 19.04 29.51
C GLU A 192 7.01 18.73 29.77
N LEU A 193 6.14 18.81 28.75
CA LEU A 193 4.73 18.41 28.85
C LEU A 193 4.59 16.89 28.86
N ALA A 194 5.39 16.18 28.06
CA ALA A 194 5.43 14.72 28.09
C ALA A 194 5.75 14.20 29.50
N TRP A 195 6.74 14.81 30.16
CA TRP A 195 7.09 14.50 31.55
C TRP A 195 5.90 14.68 32.50
N LYS A 196 5.21 15.82 32.41
CA LYS A 196 4.04 16.10 33.25
C LYS A 196 2.91 15.11 33.04
N LEU A 197 2.68 14.65 31.81
CA LEU A 197 1.66 13.65 31.50
C LEU A 197 2.02 12.28 32.07
N GLU A 198 3.28 11.85 31.91
CA GLU A 198 3.77 10.56 32.41
C GLU A 198 3.75 10.48 33.94
N HIS A 199 4.13 11.58 34.61
CA HIS A 199 4.27 11.63 36.06
C HIS A 199 3.05 12.24 36.77
N PHE A 200 1.99 12.58 36.02
CA PHE A 200 0.79 13.27 36.53
C PHE A 200 0.18 12.59 37.77
N LEU A 201 0.21 11.25 37.81
CA LEU A 201 -0.41 10.45 38.87
C LEU A 201 0.56 10.05 40.00
N TRP A 202 1.86 10.30 39.86
CA TRP A 202 2.88 9.68 40.71
C TRP A 202 3.86 10.65 41.37
N VAL A 203 3.97 11.90 40.89
CA VAL A 203 4.95 12.86 41.42
C VAL A 203 4.32 14.25 41.58
N GLU A 204 4.16 14.72 42.82
CA GLU A 204 3.86 16.13 43.11
C GLU A 204 5.16 16.94 43.09
N GLY A 205 5.30 17.84 42.12
CA GLY A 205 6.27 18.96 42.18
C GLY A 205 7.71 18.69 41.71
N GLY A 206 7.99 17.57 41.03
CA GLY A 206 9.30 17.34 40.40
C GLY A 206 9.54 18.19 39.14
N GLU A 207 10.81 18.40 38.77
CA GLU A 207 11.21 18.93 37.45
C GLU A 207 11.86 17.80 36.62
N PRO A 208 11.66 17.76 35.29
CA PRO A 208 12.32 16.80 34.42
C PRO A 208 13.84 16.98 34.45
N SER A 209 14.59 15.88 34.47
CA SER A 209 16.05 15.93 34.34
C SER A 209 16.47 16.29 32.90
N GLU A 210 17.65 16.90 32.73
CA GLU A 210 18.24 17.16 31.41
C GLU A 210 18.41 15.89 30.56
N LEU A 211 18.70 14.77 31.22
CA LEU A 211 18.78 13.46 30.56
C LEU A 211 17.40 13.05 30.01
N TYR A 212 16.34 13.20 30.80
CA TYR A 212 14.97 12.91 30.36
C TYR A 212 14.59 13.74 29.13
N LEU A 213 14.84 15.05 29.18
CA LEU A 213 14.53 15.96 28.07
C LEU A 213 15.31 15.58 26.81
N SER A 214 16.59 15.23 26.95
CA SER A 214 17.45 14.83 25.83
C SER A 214 17.00 13.51 25.21
N VAL A 215 16.68 12.50 26.03
CA VAL A 215 16.21 11.20 25.57
C VAL A 215 14.89 11.33 24.82
N HIS A 216 13.93 12.12 25.30
CA HIS A 216 12.64 12.29 24.63
C HIS A 216 12.78 13.04 23.29
N ARG A 217 13.67 14.04 23.21
CA ARG A 217 13.99 14.69 21.93
C ARG A 217 14.62 13.71 20.94
N MET A 218 15.53 12.86 21.38
CA MET A 218 16.13 11.81 20.54
C MET A 218 15.10 10.78 20.09
N ALA A 219 14.22 10.33 20.99
CA ALA A 219 13.13 9.41 20.68
C ALA A 219 12.17 10.00 19.65
N GLY A 220 11.77 11.27 19.81
CA GLY A 220 10.95 11.97 18.82
C GLY A 220 11.62 12.05 17.45
N GLY A 221 12.92 12.35 17.41
CA GLY A 221 13.71 12.33 16.17
C GLY A 221 13.76 10.95 15.51
N LEU A 222 13.95 9.89 16.30
CA LEU A 222 13.95 8.51 15.81
C LEU A 222 12.58 8.11 15.24
N ILE A 223 11.48 8.47 15.89
CA ILE A 223 10.12 8.22 15.38
C ILE A 223 9.93 8.88 14.01
N LEU A 224 10.32 10.15 13.87
CA LEU A 224 10.21 10.85 12.58
C LEU A 224 11.07 10.21 11.49
N PHE A 225 12.27 9.74 11.85
CA PHE A 225 13.14 9.02 10.92
C PHE A 225 12.51 7.70 10.44
N LEU A 226 11.93 6.92 11.35
CA LEU A 226 11.26 5.67 11.00
C LEU A 226 10.01 5.90 10.15
N VAL A 227 9.22 6.94 10.46
CA VAL A 227 8.06 7.32 9.65
C VAL A 227 8.48 7.67 8.22
N LEU A 228 9.56 8.45 8.05
CA LEU A 228 10.10 8.77 6.74
C LEU A 228 10.54 7.50 5.99
N GLY A 229 11.24 6.58 6.67
CA GLY A 229 11.64 5.30 6.10
C GLY A 229 10.46 4.45 5.61
N MET A 230 9.39 4.37 6.41
CA MET A 230 8.16 3.65 6.04
C MET A 230 7.47 4.29 4.83
N HIS A 231 7.44 5.62 4.72
CA HIS A 231 6.92 6.27 3.53
C HIS A 231 7.75 5.96 2.28
N LEU A 232 9.08 6.05 2.38
CA LEU A 232 9.97 5.78 1.26
C LEU A 232 9.82 4.34 0.76
N ALA A 233 9.73 3.36 1.66
CA ALA A 233 9.52 1.96 1.31
C ALA A 233 8.21 1.69 0.57
N ARG A 234 7.21 2.57 0.69
CA ARG A 234 5.91 2.44 0.02
C ARG A 234 5.86 3.13 -1.35
N VAL A 235 6.69 4.15 -1.53
CA VAL A 235 6.71 4.93 -2.78
C VAL A 235 7.73 4.35 -3.77
N LEU A 236 8.90 3.93 -3.28
CA LEU A 236 9.94 3.25 -4.07
C LEU A 236 9.51 1.86 -4.51
#